data_AF-A0A3N5GQ30-F1
#
_entry.id   AF-A0A3N5GQ30-F1
#
_cell.length_a   1.000
_cell.length_b   1.000
_cell.length_c   1.000
_cell.angle_alpha   90.00
_cell.angle_beta   90.00
_cell.angle_gamma   90.00
#
_symmetry.space_group_name_H-M   'P 1'
#
loop_
_entity.id
_entity.type
_entity.pdbx_description
1 polymer ?
#
loop_
_entity_poly.entity_id
_entity_poly.type
_entity_poly.pdbx_seq_one_letter_code
_entity_poly.pdbx_strand_id
1 'polypeptide(L)' 'MKVYISVDIEGCAGITHWDEANKAHADYPEFREQMTRECLAAIDGARAAG' A
#
# COMPACT_ATOMS: atom_id res chain seq x y z
N MET A 1 -15.50 9.99 12.03
CA MET A 1 -14.39 9.71 12.96
C MET A 1 -13.07 10.37 12.51
N LYS A 2 -12.06 10.49 13.38
CA LYS A 2 -10.67 10.78 12.95
C LYS A 2 -9.84 9.50 13.09
N VAL A 3 -9.23 9.04 11.99
CA VAL A 3 -8.42 7.82 11.93
C VAL A 3 -7.04 8.19 11.38
N TYR A 4 -5.99 7.60 11.93
CA TYR A 4 -4.63 7.67 11.39
C TYR A 4 -4.32 6.33 10.70
N ILE A 5 -3.85 6.39 9.45
CA ILE A 5 -3.49 5.20 8.66
C ILE A 5 -2.00 5.34 8.31
N SER A 6 -1.20 4.36 8.74
CA SER A 6 0.21 4.21 8.38
C SER A 6 0.34 3.12 7.34
N VAL A 7 1.15 3.34 6.32
CA VAL A 7 1.29 2.45 5.17
C VAL A 7 2.77 2.30 4.86
N ASP A 8 3.18 1.06 4.60
CA ASP A 8 4.54 0.70 4.20
C ASP A 8 4.47 -0.31 3.04
N ILE A 9 5.54 -0.42 2.25
CA ILE A 9 5.47 -1.11 0.95
C ILE A 9 5.70 -2.62 1.06
N GLU A 10 6.54 -3.09 1.98
CA GLU A 10 7.03 -4.47 2.07
C GLU A 10 5.91 -5.50 2.31
N GLY A 11 4.79 -5.07 2.90
CA GLY A 11 3.61 -5.90 3.15
C GLY A 11 2.50 -5.78 2.09
N CYS A 12 2.73 -5.01 1.02
CA CYS A 12 1.76 -4.82 -0.05
C CYS A 12 1.42 -6.16 -0.73
N ALA A 13 0.14 -6.36 -1.09
CA ALA A 13 -0.27 -7.62 -1.69
C ALA A 13 0.46 -7.84 -3.03
N GLY A 14 1.06 -9.02 -3.17
CA GLY A 14 1.83 -9.41 -4.35
C GLY A 14 3.34 -9.30 -4.18
N ILE A 15 3.85 -8.54 -3.20
CA ILE A 15 5.27 -8.62 -2.86
C ILE A 15 5.56 -9.98 -2.23
N THR A 16 6.57 -10.65 -2.76
CA THR A 16 7.04 -11.95 -2.28
C THR A 16 8.53 -11.97 -1.97
N HIS A 17 9.26 -10.93 -2.41
CA HIS A 17 10.69 -10.77 -2.16
C HIS A 17 11.03 -9.35 -1.74
N TRP A 18 11.99 -9.21 -0.82
CA TRP A 18 12.36 -7.91 -0.24
C TRP A 18 12.86 -6.89 -1.28
N ASP A 19 13.56 -7.36 -2.31
CA ASP A 19 14.10 -6.47 -3.35
C ASP A 19 13.00 -5.77 -4.16
N GLU A 20 11.79 -6.32 -4.24
CA GLU A 20 10.65 -5.72 -4.94
C GLU A 20 10.19 -4.41 -4.28
N ALA A 21 10.47 -4.23 -2.97
CA ALA A 21 10.25 -3.00 -2.23
C ALA A 21 11.35 -1.94 -2.43
N ASN A 22 12.45 -2.27 -3.11
CA ASN A 22 13.53 -1.33 -3.36
C ASN A 22 13.20 -0.40 -4.53
N LYS A 23 13.33 0.93 -4.32
CA LYS A 23 13.07 1.97 -5.34
C LYS A 23 13.80 1.79 -6.67
N ALA A 24 14.94 1.10 -6.67
CA ALA A 24 15.72 0.84 -7.88
C ALA A 24 15.28 -0.44 -8.63
N HIS A 25 14.44 -1.28 -8.01
CA HIS A 25 13.93 -2.51 -8.62
C HIS A 25 12.92 -2.20 -9.71
N ALA A 26 12.90 -3.03 -10.77
CA ALA A 26 12.04 -2.82 -11.92
C ALA A 26 10.54 -2.87 -11.57
N ASP A 27 10.18 -3.68 -10.57
CA ASP A 27 8.78 -3.91 -10.17
C ASP A 27 8.28 -2.90 -9.11
N TYR A 28 9.18 -2.10 -8.52
CA TYR A 28 8.81 -1.11 -7.52
C TYR A 28 7.70 -0.14 -7.96
N PRO A 29 7.67 0.38 -9.22
CA PRO A 29 6.58 1.22 -9.67
C PRO A 29 5.21 0.55 -9.57
N GLU A 30 5.12 -0.74 -9.93
CA GLU A 30 3.88 -1.51 -9.86
C GLU A 30 3.42 -1.69 -8.42
N PHE A 31 4.32 -2.12 -7.52
CA PHE A 31 3.98 -2.32 -6.11
C PHE A 31 3.71 -1.00 -5.38
N ARG A 32 4.36 0.10 -5.75
CA ARG A 32 4.02 1.45 -5.24
C ARG A 32 2.58 1.83 -5.61
N GLU A 33 2.16 1.54 -6.84
CA GLU A 33 0.79 1.81 -7.27
C GLU A 33 -0.21 0.91 -6.55
N GLN A 34 0.11 -0.38 -6.36
CA GLN A 34 -0.71 -1.32 -5.60
C GLN A 34 -0.86 -0.90 -4.14
N MET A 35 0.23 -0.53 -3.46
CA MET A 35 0.22 -0.01 -2.09
C MET A 35 -0.67 1.25 -1.97
N THR A 36 -0.63 2.11 -2.99
CA THR A 36 -1.49 3.30 -3.05
C THR A 36 -2.97 2.91 -3.17
N ARG A 37 -3.30 1.92 -4.01
CA ARG A 37 -4.68 1.41 -4.15
C ARG A 37 -5.20 0.80 -2.84
N GLU A 38 -4.36 0.03 -2.14
CA GLU A 38 -4.71 -0.55 -0.84
C GLU A 38 -4.98 0.51 0.22
N CYS A 39 -4.14 1.54 0.29
CA CYS A 39 -4.34 2.69 1.18
C CYS A 39 -5.68 3.40 0.90
N LEU A 40 -5.99 3.66 -0.37
CA LEU A 40 -7.24 4.29 -0.77
C LEU A 40 -8.46 3.43 -0.38
N ALA A 41 -8.38 2.12 -0.60
CA ALA A 41 -9.44 1.20 -0.18
C ALA A 41 -9.66 1.21 1.34
N ALA A 42 -8.58 1.26 2.14
CA ALA A 42 -8.66 1.39 3.59
C ALA A 42 -9.30 2.72 4.02
N ILE A 43 -8.96 3.83 3.36
CA ILE A 43 -9.57 5.14 3.61
C ILE A 43 -11.08 5.11 3.31
N ASP A 44 -11.47 4.53 2.17
CA ASP A 44 -12.88 4.45 1.79
C ASP A 44 -13.68 3.56 2.74
N GLY A 45 -13.10 2.43 3.16
CA GLY A 45 -13.68 1.57 4.20
C GLY A 45 -13.85 2.29 5.54
N ALA A 46 -12.82 3.04 5.99
CA ALA A 46 -12.90 3.82 7.22
C ALA A 46 -13.98 4.91 7.15
N ARG A 47 -14.13 5.59 6.01
CA ARG A 47 -15.19 6.60 5.79
C ARG A 47 -16.58 6.00 5.82
N ALA A 48 -16.76 4.81 5.23
CA ALA A 48 -18.04 4.11 5.23
C ALA A 48 -18.45 3.64 6.63
N ALA A 49 -17.48 3.41 7.53
CA ALA A 49 -17.71 2.92 8.88
C ALA A 49 -18.08 4.00 9.93
N GLY A 50 -17.94 5.30 9.61
CA GLY A 50 -18.32 6.44 10.48
C GLY A 50 -17.17 7.22 11.11
#